data_AF-A0A372FCZ7-F1
#
_entry.id   AF-A0A372FCZ7-F1
#
_cell.length_a   1.000
_cell.length_b   1.000
_cell.length_c   1.000
_cell.angle_alpha   90.00
_cell.angle_beta   90.00
_cell.angle_gamma   90.00
#
_symmetry.space_group_name_H-M   'P 1'
#
loop_
_entity.id
_entity.type
_entity.pdbx_description
1 polymer ?
#
loop_
_entity_poly.entity_id
_entity_poly.type
_entity_poly.pdbx_seq_one_letter_code
_entity_poly.pdbx_strand_id
1 'polypeptide(L)'
;MRTIKLFGLGLITLLGFQACEKEEESVSVEPVTISDLTCPSAVFSGVARAGVTYNGVFTVPYSGGDGSSYTSDNGVSSTGVTGLSAVLVPGTLAVGSGMITYAVGGTPQTGGVASFVINFGGQSCTVAFPVTDSPTAPEPPVGE
;
A
#
# COMPACT_ATOMS: atom_id res chain seq x y z
N MET A 1 33.30 0.13 -38.88
CA MET A 1 33.66 0.80 -40.15
C MET A 1 33.11 2.22 -40.10
N ARG A 2 33.97 3.25 -40.01
CA ARG A 2 34.23 4.23 -41.10
C ARG A 2 32.92 4.83 -41.64
N THR A 3 32.60 6.12 -41.56
CA THR A 3 33.37 7.37 -41.46
C THR A 3 32.32 8.49 -41.40
N ILE A 4 32.31 9.39 -40.41
CA ILE A 4 31.53 10.63 -40.49
C ILE A 4 32.46 11.85 -40.40
N LYS A 5 32.72 12.33 -41.62
CA LYS A 5 32.97 13.71 -42.10
C LYS A 5 33.23 14.80 -41.05
N LEU A 6 34.42 15.37 -41.14
CA LEU A 6 34.76 16.69 -40.60
C LEU A 6 33.82 17.75 -41.15
N PHE A 7 33.14 18.48 -40.27
CA PHE A 7 32.82 19.89 -40.48
C PHE A 7 33.54 20.67 -39.41
N GLY A 8 34.57 21.39 -39.84
CA GLY A 8 35.32 22.31 -39.02
C GLY A 8 34.61 23.65 -38.85
N LEU A 9 35.23 24.45 -37.98
CA LEU A 9 35.01 25.85 -37.63
C LEU A 9 33.84 26.17 -36.69
N GLY A 10 34.19 26.37 -35.41
CA GLY A 10 33.31 27.01 -34.42
C GLY A 10 33.98 27.09 -33.05
N LEU A 11 34.78 28.14 -32.83
CA LEU A 11 35.43 28.49 -31.58
C LEU A 11 34.39 28.92 -30.53
N ILE A 12 34.08 28.06 -29.53
CA ILE A 12 33.43 28.47 -28.27
C ILE A 12 34.01 27.65 -27.11
N THR A 13 34.89 28.27 -26.34
CA THR A 13 35.26 27.84 -24.99
C THR A 13 34.22 28.37 -24.00
N LEU A 14 33.32 27.54 -23.48
CA LEU A 14 32.50 27.90 -22.32
C LEU A 14 32.35 26.71 -21.36
N LEU A 15 32.90 26.88 -20.16
CA LEU A 15 32.45 26.33 -18.87
C LEU A 15 32.09 24.83 -18.88
N GLY A 16 33.04 24.01 -18.41
CA GLY A 16 32.76 22.67 -17.91
C GLY A 16 31.85 22.72 -16.69
N PHE A 17 30.57 23.00 -16.89
CA PHE A 17 29.53 22.43 -16.08
C PHE A 17 29.47 20.97 -16.52
N GLN A 18 30.22 20.15 -15.80
CA GLN A 18 29.91 18.73 -15.67
C GLN A 18 28.58 18.67 -14.89
N ALA A 19 27.52 19.15 -15.53
CA ALA A 19 26.18 18.82 -15.15
C ALA A 19 26.14 17.31 -15.30
N CYS A 20 26.14 16.62 -14.17
CA CYS A 20 25.86 15.21 -14.07
C CYS A 20 24.64 14.97 -14.95
N GLU A 21 24.85 14.42 -16.14
CA GLU A 21 23.78 13.80 -16.92
C GLU A 21 23.29 12.71 -15.99
N LYS A 22 22.24 13.04 -15.23
CA LYS A 22 21.45 12.10 -14.48
C LYS A 22 20.97 11.13 -15.56
N GLU A 23 21.68 10.03 -15.71
CA GLU A 23 21.24 8.89 -16.48
C GLU A 23 19.85 8.57 -15.92
N GLU A 24 18.81 8.90 -16.68
CA GLU A 24 17.50 8.34 -16.46
C GLU A 24 17.64 6.87 -16.81
N GLU A 25 18.10 6.09 -15.82
CA GLU A 25 18.08 4.66 -15.85
C GLU A 25 16.63 4.27 -16.12
N SER A 26 16.35 3.88 -17.36
CA SER A 26 15.09 3.26 -17.74
C SER A 26 15.08 1.87 -17.11
N VAL A 27 14.86 1.82 -15.79
CA VAL A 27 14.67 0.59 -15.07
C VAL A 27 13.35 0.02 -15.59
N SER A 28 13.45 -1.05 -16.39
CA SER A 28 12.33 -1.93 -16.64
C SER A 28 11.98 -2.61 -15.32
N VAL A 29 11.20 -1.92 -14.48
CA VAL A 29 10.70 -2.48 -13.23
C VAL A 29 9.76 -3.62 -13.64
N GLU A 30 10.22 -4.86 -13.46
CA GLU A 30 9.33 -6.00 -13.61
C GLU A 30 8.17 -5.82 -12.62
N PRO A 31 6.92 -5.96 -13.07
CA PRO A 31 5.79 -5.81 -12.17
C PRO A 31 5.87 -6.89 -11.11
N VAL A 32 5.60 -6.50 -9.86
CA VAL A 32 5.45 -7.46 -8.76
C VAL A 32 4.30 -8.40 -9.11
N THR A 33 4.50 -9.71 -8.98
CA THR A 33 3.46 -10.72 -9.29
C THR A 33 3.23 -11.69 -8.14
N ILE A 34 1.96 -12.07 -7.96
CA ILE A 34 1.54 -13.18 -7.10
C ILE A 34 0.50 -14.03 -7.86
N SER A 35 0.37 -15.30 -7.49
CA SER A 35 -0.66 -16.18 -8.08
C SER A 35 -2.03 -15.99 -7.42
N ASP A 36 -2.06 -15.81 -6.10
CA ASP A 36 -3.32 -15.68 -5.35
C ASP A 36 -3.15 -14.78 -4.13
N LEU A 37 -4.24 -14.09 -3.76
CA LEU A 37 -4.35 -13.24 -2.59
C LEU A 37 -5.57 -13.65 -1.76
N THR A 38 -5.36 -14.06 -0.51
CA THR A 38 -6.39 -14.71 0.32
C THR A 38 -6.93 -13.75 1.40
N CYS A 39 -7.66 -12.72 0.99
CA CYS A 39 -8.29 -11.75 1.90
C CYS A 39 -9.13 -12.35 3.05
N PRO A 40 -9.92 -13.43 2.86
CA PRO A 40 -10.69 -14.02 3.96
C PRO A 40 -9.84 -14.59 5.10
N SER A 41 -8.56 -14.87 4.84
CA SER A 41 -7.58 -15.34 5.82
C SER A 41 -6.72 -14.20 6.39
N ALA A 42 -7.15 -12.95 6.24
CA ALA A 42 -6.46 -11.81 6.82
C ALA A 42 -6.42 -11.90 8.35
N VAL A 43 -5.30 -11.49 8.94
CA VAL A 43 -5.08 -11.46 10.39
C VAL A 43 -4.97 -10.02 10.85
N PHE A 44 -5.78 -9.64 11.84
CA PHE A 44 -5.82 -8.28 12.38
C PHE A 44 -5.05 -8.21 13.71
N SER A 45 -4.22 -7.18 13.90
CA SER A 45 -3.46 -7.01 15.14
C SER A 45 -4.32 -6.56 16.33
N GLY A 46 -5.56 -6.13 16.08
CA GLY A 46 -6.45 -5.61 17.09
C GLY A 46 -7.87 -5.39 16.55
N VAL A 47 -8.73 -4.86 17.41
CA VAL A 47 -10.14 -4.58 17.11
C VAL A 47 -10.36 -3.07 17.12
N ALA A 48 -10.94 -2.53 16.05
CA ALA A 48 -11.32 -1.12 16.00
C ALA A 48 -12.69 -0.91 16.67
N ARG A 49 -12.86 0.25 17.32
CA ARG A 49 -14.10 0.65 18.01
C ARG A 49 -14.63 1.95 17.42
N ALA A 50 -15.93 2.02 17.19
CA ALA A 50 -16.57 3.24 16.71
C ALA A 50 -16.25 4.43 17.62
N GLY A 51 -15.85 5.55 17.02
CA GLY A 51 -15.47 6.78 17.72
C GLY A 51 -14.10 6.76 18.41
N VAL A 52 -13.36 5.64 18.36
CA VAL A 52 -12.03 5.51 18.97
C VAL A 52 -10.95 5.47 17.90
N THR A 53 -9.90 6.27 18.06
CA THR A 53 -8.75 6.22 17.16
C THR A 53 -8.10 4.84 17.21
N TYR A 54 -7.98 4.23 16.04
CA TYR A 54 -7.34 2.95 15.81
C TYR A 54 -6.01 3.16 15.10
N ASN A 55 -4.99 2.44 15.55
CA ASN A 55 -3.71 2.30 14.87
C ASN A 55 -3.24 0.86 15.04
N GLY A 56 -3.09 0.15 13.94
CA GLY A 56 -2.73 -1.26 13.96
C GLY A 56 -2.31 -1.72 12.58
N VAL A 57 -2.23 -3.04 12.41
CA VAL A 57 -1.91 -3.66 11.13
C VAL A 57 -2.87 -4.80 10.83
N PHE A 58 -2.99 -5.14 9.55
CA PHE A 58 -3.47 -6.45 9.15
C PHE A 58 -2.54 -7.07 8.13
N THR A 59 -2.48 -8.39 8.12
CA THR A 59 -1.70 -9.15 7.15
C THR A 59 -2.62 -9.96 6.25
N VAL A 60 -2.34 -9.98 4.96
CA VAL A 60 -3.08 -10.77 3.98
C VAL A 60 -2.15 -11.86 3.42
N PRO A 61 -2.52 -13.15 3.54
CA PRO A 61 -1.76 -14.22 2.93
C PRO A 61 -1.79 -14.14 1.40
N TYR A 62 -0.67 -14.47 0.77
CA TYR A 62 -0.57 -14.67 -0.68
C TYR A 62 0.19 -15.97 -1.01
N SER A 63 0.05 -16.42 -2.26
CA SER A 63 0.87 -17.50 -2.83
C SER A 63 1.42 -17.15 -4.21
N GLY A 64 2.47 -17.86 -4.62
CA GLY A 64 3.14 -17.67 -5.89
C GLY A 64 3.88 -16.34 -6.03
N GLY A 65 4.40 -15.79 -4.94
CA GLY A 65 5.30 -14.64 -4.97
C GLY A 65 6.61 -14.95 -5.68
N ASP A 66 7.15 -13.92 -6.33
CA ASP A 66 8.30 -13.96 -7.23
C ASP A 66 9.63 -13.54 -6.58
N GLY A 67 9.62 -13.06 -5.34
CA GLY A 67 10.80 -12.52 -4.66
C GLY A 67 10.99 -11.01 -4.84
N SER A 68 10.11 -10.34 -5.59
CA SER A 68 10.22 -8.92 -5.90
C SER A 68 10.01 -8.03 -4.68
N SER A 69 10.74 -6.92 -4.63
CA SER A 69 10.51 -5.84 -3.67
C SER A 69 9.34 -4.97 -4.11
N TYR A 70 8.55 -4.47 -3.15
CA TYR A 70 7.43 -3.59 -3.39
C TYR A 70 7.45 -2.39 -2.43
N THR A 71 6.98 -1.24 -2.90
CA THR A 71 6.91 0.00 -2.12
C THR A 71 5.54 0.15 -1.45
N SER A 72 5.38 1.19 -0.62
CA SER A 72 4.07 1.58 -0.13
C SER A 72 3.13 2.03 -1.25
N ASP A 73 1.84 1.91 -1.03
CA ASP A 73 0.80 2.45 -1.90
C ASP A 73 0.31 3.83 -1.43
N ASN A 74 -0.66 4.41 -2.16
CA ASN A 74 -1.30 5.67 -1.81
C ASN A 74 -2.32 5.55 -0.66
N GLY A 75 -2.49 4.36 -0.08
CA GLY A 75 -3.53 4.04 0.89
C GLY A 75 -4.89 3.70 0.25
N VAL A 76 -5.63 2.87 0.96
CA VAL A 76 -6.96 2.36 0.62
C VAL A 76 -7.93 2.79 1.72
N SER A 77 -8.88 3.63 1.36
CA SER A 77 -9.94 4.06 2.29
C SER A 77 -10.97 2.94 2.51
N SER A 78 -11.46 2.82 3.74
CA SER A 78 -12.51 1.85 4.06
C SER A 78 -13.87 2.25 3.46
N THR A 79 -14.64 1.24 3.04
CA THR A 79 -16.05 1.35 2.62
C THR A 79 -16.96 0.57 3.57
N GLY A 80 -18.26 0.86 3.56
CA GLY A 80 -19.20 0.30 4.55
C GLY A 80 -19.13 1.04 5.88
N VAL A 81 -18.03 0.86 6.62
CA VAL A 81 -17.65 1.71 7.76
C VAL A 81 -16.53 2.65 7.32
N THR A 82 -16.78 3.95 7.33
CA THR A 82 -15.83 5.01 6.94
C THR A 82 -14.94 5.45 8.09
N GLY A 83 -13.82 6.08 7.77
CA GLY A 83 -12.91 6.70 8.75
C GLY A 83 -11.65 5.90 9.05
N LEU A 84 -11.44 4.75 8.40
CA LEU A 84 -10.18 4.01 8.41
C LEU A 84 -9.49 4.10 7.04
N SER A 85 -8.16 4.08 7.05
CA SER A 85 -7.31 3.99 5.86
C SER A 85 -6.25 2.92 6.08
N ALA A 86 -6.04 2.07 5.08
CA ALA A 86 -5.04 1.01 5.07
C ALA A 86 -3.93 1.36 4.07
N VAL A 87 -2.67 1.39 4.50
CA VAL A 87 -1.51 1.70 3.66
C VAL A 87 -0.60 0.48 3.59
N LEU A 88 -0.22 0.07 2.38
CA LEU A 88 0.72 -1.04 2.18
C LEU A 88 2.07 -0.68 2.82
N VAL A 89 2.59 -1.57 3.67
CA VAL A 89 3.92 -1.43 4.25
C VAL A 89 4.94 -1.98 3.23
N PRO A 90 5.97 -1.21 2.84
CA PRO A 90 6.96 -1.67 1.85
C PRO A 90 7.67 -2.93 2.34
N GLY A 91 8.04 -3.80 1.41
CA GLY A 91 8.64 -5.09 1.74
C GLY A 91 9.18 -5.85 0.54
N THR A 92 9.41 -7.14 0.72
CA THR A 92 9.88 -8.06 -0.31
C THR A 92 9.06 -9.33 -0.25
N LEU A 93 8.60 -9.81 -1.40
CA LEU A 93 7.88 -11.07 -1.46
C LEU A 93 8.80 -12.24 -1.13
N ALA A 94 8.25 -13.24 -0.47
CA ALA A 94 8.85 -14.57 -0.42
C ALA A 94 8.59 -15.26 -1.76
N VAL A 95 9.55 -16.08 -2.21
CA VAL A 95 9.32 -16.97 -3.34
C VAL A 95 8.34 -18.05 -2.89
N GLY A 96 7.16 -18.11 -3.52
CA GLY A 96 6.06 -18.99 -3.10
C GLY A 96 5.06 -18.30 -2.18
N SER A 97 4.83 -18.80 -0.97
CA SER A 97 3.80 -18.28 -0.06
C SER A 97 4.35 -17.30 0.97
N GLY A 98 3.59 -16.25 1.26
CA GLY A 98 3.94 -15.29 2.31
C GLY A 98 2.75 -14.46 2.78
N MET A 99 3.05 -13.35 3.44
CA MET A 99 2.05 -12.39 3.91
C MET A 99 2.46 -10.97 3.51
N ILE A 100 1.51 -10.18 3.03
CA ILE A 100 1.68 -8.73 2.88
C ILE A 100 1.07 -8.01 4.08
N THR A 101 1.66 -6.90 4.49
CA THR A 101 1.23 -6.14 5.67
C THR A 101 0.67 -4.78 5.27
N TYR A 102 -0.49 -4.44 5.82
CA TYR A 102 -1.10 -3.12 5.71
C TYR A 102 -1.15 -2.47 7.08
N ALA A 103 -0.68 -1.22 7.17
CA ALA A 103 -0.87 -0.38 8.33
C ALA A 103 -2.24 0.28 8.24
N VAL A 104 -3.06 0.14 9.28
CA VAL A 104 -4.40 0.73 9.35
C VAL A 104 -4.44 1.81 10.40
N GLY A 105 -4.92 2.98 10.02
CA GLY A 105 -5.10 4.12 10.90
C GLY A 105 -6.43 4.84 10.66
N GLY A 106 -6.92 5.51 11.70
CA GLY A 106 -8.07 6.41 11.60
C GLY A 106 -9.04 6.26 12.76
N THR A 107 -10.24 6.82 12.61
CA THR A 107 -11.31 6.74 13.62
C THR A 107 -12.59 6.31 12.90
N PRO A 108 -13.05 5.06 13.06
CA PRO A 108 -14.27 4.61 12.40
C PRO A 108 -15.49 5.28 13.02
N GLN A 109 -16.45 5.67 12.18
CA GLN A 109 -17.61 6.45 12.65
C GLN A 109 -18.69 5.57 13.33
N THR A 110 -18.85 4.33 12.88
CA THR A 110 -19.88 3.39 13.34
C THR A 110 -19.29 2.00 13.55
N GLY A 111 -19.98 1.14 14.31
CA GLY A 111 -19.70 -0.29 14.29
C GLY A 111 -20.15 -0.93 12.97
N GLY A 112 -19.69 -2.15 12.71
CA GLY A 112 -20.00 -2.92 11.51
C GLY A 112 -18.76 -3.48 10.82
N VAL A 113 -18.80 -3.58 9.50
CA VAL A 113 -17.70 -4.11 8.68
C VAL A 113 -17.11 -3.00 7.81
N ALA A 114 -15.85 -2.66 8.06
CA ALA A 114 -15.04 -1.83 7.18
C ALA A 114 -14.45 -2.72 6.07
N SER A 115 -14.69 -2.38 4.81
CA SER A 115 -14.22 -3.16 3.66
C SER A 115 -13.10 -2.41 2.94
N PHE A 116 -11.96 -3.08 2.74
CA PHE A 116 -10.80 -2.57 2.01
C PHE A 116 -10.61 -3.37 0.72
N VAL A 117 -10.66 -2.70 -0.44
CA VAL A 117 -10.38 -3.33 -1.74
C VAL A 117 -8.87 -3.29 -1.97
N ILE A 118 -8.24 -4.43 -1.85
CA ILE A 118 -6.79 -4.60 -1.99
C ILE A 118 -6.48 -5.00 -3.42
N ASN A 119 -5.58 -4.25 -4.05
CA ASN A 119 -5.04 -4.56 -5.38
C ASN A 119 -3.53 -4.71 -5.23
N PHE A 120 -3.02 -5.92 -5.38
CA PHE A 120 -1.60 -6.21 -5.19
C PHE A 120 -1.14 -7.36 -6.08
N GLY A 121 0.01 -7.18 -6.73
CA GLY A 121 0.67 -8.22 -7.52
C GLY A 121 -0.17 -8.80 -8.66
N GLY A 122 -1.04 -8.00 -9.27
CA GLY A 122 -1.99 -8.43 -10.31
C GLY A 122 -3.30 -9.03 -9.80
N GLN A 123 -3.43 -9.24 -8.49
CA GLN A 123 -4.63 -9.79 -7.86
C GLN A 123 -5.44 -8.71 -7.13
N SER A 124 -6.76 -8.92 -7.07
CA SER A 124 -7.69 -8.05 -6.36
C SER A 124 -8.56 -8.85 -5.39
N CYS A 125 -8.67 -8.42 -4.14
CA CYS A 125 -9.61 -9.00 -3.18
C CYS A 125 -10.07 -7.98 -2.13
N THR A 126 -11.14 -8.31 -1.39
CA THR A 126 -11.70 -7.43 -0.36
C THR A 126 -11.44 -7.99 1.03
N VAL A 127 -10.74 -7.21 1.88
CA VAL A 127 -10.58 -7.51 3.31
C VAL A 127 -11.78 -6.96 4.08
N ALA A 128 -12.46 -7.82 4.83
CA ALA A 128 -13.52 -7.45 5.74
C ALA A 128 -12.95 -7.24 7.15
N PHE A 129 -12.77 -5.98 7.56
CA PHE A 129 -12.26 -5.60 8.86
C PHE A 129 -13.43 -5.34 9.84
N PRO A 130 -13.57 -6.12 10.92
CA PRO A 130 -14.64 -5.92 11.89
C PRO A 130 -14.39 -4.69 12.79
N VAL A 131 -15.41 -3.85 12.94
CA VAL A 131 -15.43 -2.70 13.85
C VAL A 131 -16.53 -2.92 14.88
N THR A 132 -16.17 -2.92 16.16
CA THR A 132 -17.16 -3.02 17.24
C THR A 132 -17.81 -1.67 17.51
N ASP A 133 -19.06 -1.67 17.95
CA ASP A 133 -19.74 -0.45 18.38
C ASP A 133 -19.00 0.27 19.51
N SER A 134 -19.29 1.56 19.62
CA SER A 134 -18.82 2.38 20.75
C SER A 134 -19.42 1.79 22.05
N PRO A 135 -18.67 1.76 23.16
CA PRO A 135 -19.27 1.43 24.44
C PRO A 135 -20.38 2.44 24.74
N THR A 136 -21.64 2.00 24.65
CA THR A 136 -22.78 2.81 25.09
C THR A 136 -22.59 3.05 26.59
N ALA A 137 -22.35 4.29 26.99
CA ALA A 137 -22.47 4.65 28.40
C ALA A 137 -23.90 4.30 28.84
N PRO A 138 -24.11 3.69 30.02
CA PRO A 138 -25.45 3.47 30.52
C PRO A 138 -26.19 4.82 30.52
N GLU A 139 -27.32 4.88 29.81
CA GLU A 139 -28.15 6.07 29.79
C GLU A 139 -28.53 6.39 31.25
N PRO A 140 -28.26 7.61 31.76
CA PRO A 140 -28.73 7.97 33.08
C PRO A 140 -30.26 7.88 33.08
N PRO A 141 -30.88 7.27 34.11
CA PRO A 141 -32.33 7.14 34.15
C PRO A 141 -32.97 8.52 34.01
N VAL A 142 -33.80 8.69 32.98
CA VAL A 142 -34.62 9.88 32.80
C VAL A 142 -35.51 9.99 34.02
N GLY A 143 -35.27 11.00 34.85
CA GLY A 143 -36.15 11.32 35.96
C GLY A 143 -37.49 11.79 35.43
N GLU A 144 -38.55 11.05 35.73
CA GLU A 144 -39.95 11.49 35.69
C GLU A 144 -40.23 12.54 36.77
#